data_AF-A0A9D6IJL9-F1
#
_entry.id   AF-A0A9D6IJL9-F1
#
_cell.length_a   1.000
_cell.length_b   1.000
_cell.length_c   1.000
_cell.angle_alpha   90.00
_cell.angle_beta   90.00
_cell.angle_gamma   90.00
#
_symmetry.space_group_name_H-M   'P 1'
#
loop_
_entity.id
_entity.type
_entity.pdbx_description
1 polymer ?
#
loop_
_entity_poly.entity_id
_entity_poly.type
_entity_poly.pdbx_seq_one_letter_code
_entity_poly.pdbx_strand_id
1 'polypeptide(L)'
;MKTTIAIIAGAVLCAGSVHAGAGLGVPEKIRYYETITTVSTATVEANSPVGSRTISFQAFGRQFALALEPNELFEPGARNVWVSGEGSRSEVPDITFYKGALSGTAGSWVRVSLRGGALDGMVYTPDEVYFVEPASRHLGERRVGESIIYRLSDTEVTWEPGSCALDDPIVEAGRVVHAPRASYDAIRSALPTTPAVTYKQCQIGIVADYEYYLEHGASSAADMQSIINQIDGIYRSELNVTFAISQTVVYATAADPFSGTTVPGDLLDEFSAYRNNASNPVYGLDLAHLFTDRNLDSTTIGIAWIGALCSGYYGAGLSQDYSSDNTSLVILTAHELGHNFGAYHDNQGGSPCASTPFGYIMNPYVSTSLALQFSTCSKSYMSAEIGGASCLSSVGGSNTAPVANAGSDQTASPSDGVFLSGAGSYDPDGTAISYLWEQISGSSVYLYDAMTSAPSFWAPAFDDVVGFRLTVSDGSLSSTDTVYVTVRSGGGVTIPVISNISSRRRRPGTAATIFGSGFSYDTRDIAVSFGGLSARLRSAAPDTIRVTIPSGLRRRTTVAVYVSVGGIVSDVFWFRLN
;
A
#
# COMPACT_ATOMS: atom_id res chain seq x y z
N MET A 1 26.34 20.19 -33.80
CA MET A 1 26.74 18.82 -34.22
C MET A 1 27.15 18.08 -32.95
N LYS A 2 26.56 16.98 -32.49
CA LYS A 2 25.60 16.03 -33.04
C LYS A 2 24.59 15.68 -31.95
N THR A 3 23.30 15.74 -32.29
CA THR A 3 22.20 15.18 -31.51
C THR A 3 22.14 13.69 -31.84
N THR A 4 22.35 12.82 -30.86
CA THR A 4 22.15 11.37 -31.04
C THR A 4 20.69 11.06 -30.76
N ILE A 5 19.94 10.86 -31.83
CA ILE A 5 18.57 10.34 -31.81
C ILE A 5 18.67 8.85 -31.44
N ALA A 6 18.16 8.47 -30.27
CA ALA A 6 17.89 7.07 -29.96
C ALA A 6 16.55 6.71 -30.59
N ILE A 7 16.61 5.88 -31.62
CA ILE A 7 15.47 5.28 -32.31
C ILE A 7 14.84 4.27 -31.35
N ILE A 8 13.71 4.62 -30.73
CA ILE A 8 12.82 3.65 -30.11
C ILE A 8 12.03 3.02 -31.25
N ALA A 9 12.42 1.82 -31.65
CA ALA A 9 11.64 0.98 -32.54
C ALA A 9 10.32 0.63 -31.82
N GLY A 10 9.23 1.30 -32.19
CA GLY A 10 7.89 0.92 -31.78
C GLY A 10 7.57 -0.44 -32.40
N ALA A 11 7.63 -1.49 -31.59
CA ALA A 11 6.98 -2.74 -31.90
C ALA A 11 5.47 -2.49 -31.81
N VAL A 12 4.83 -2.33 -32.96
CA VAL A 12 3.37 -2.44 -33.09
C VAL A 12 3.04 -3.90 -32.82
N LEU A 13 2.71 -4.22 -31.57
CA LEU A 13 2.06 -5.48 -31.20
C LEU A 13 0.62 -5.40 -31.69
N CYS A 14 0.36 -5.95 -32.87
CA CYS A 14 -1.01 -6.15 -33.34
C CYS A 14 -1.72 -7.12 -32.38
N ALA A 15 -2.77 -6.63 -31.71
CA ALA A 15 -3.73 -7.50 -31.03
C ALA A 15 -4.36 -8.43 -32.07
N GLY A 16 -4.19 -9.73 -31.89
CA GLY A 16 -4.85 -10.73 -32.74
C GLY A 16 -6.30 -10.87 -32.33
N SER A 17 -7.22 -10.36 -33.13
CA SER A 17 -8.66 -10.60 -32.96
C SER A 17 -8.99 -12.03 -33.42
N VAL A 18 -9.45 -12.88 -32.50
CA VAL A 18 -9.90 -14.26 -32.80
C VAL A 18 -11.41 -14.32 -32.61
N HIS A 19 -12.16 -14.67 -33.65
CA HIS A 19 -13.57 -15.00 -33.50
C HIS A 19 -13.67 -16.39 -32.86
N ALA A 20 -14.43 -16.54 -31.79
CA ALA A 20 -14.66 -17.83 -31.13
C ALA A 20 -15.39 -18.77 -32.10
N GLY A 21 -14.64 -19.66 -32.74
CA GLY A 21 -15.16 -20.87 -33.38
C GLY A 21 -14.84 -22.05 -32.48
N ALA A 22 -15.82 -22.93 -32.30
CA ALA A 22 -15.75 -24.12 -31.44
C ALA A 22 -14.37 -24.81 -31.50
N GLY A 23 -13.67 -24.87 -30.35
CA GLY A 23 -12.44 -25.64 -30.19
C GLY A 23 -11.22 -24.97 -29.52
N LEU A 24 -11.36 -23.83 -28.83
CA LEU A 24 -10.22 -23.11 -28.23
C LEU A 24 -10.45 -22.71 -26.76
N GLY A 25 -10.89 -23.63 -25.89
CA GLY A 25 -10.85 -23.58 -24.40
C GLY A 25 -11.43 -22.37 -23.63
N VAL A 26 -11.72 -21.24 -24.29
CA VAL A 26 -12.49 -20.11 -23.78
C VAL A 26 -13.97 -20.50 -23.78
N PRO A 27 -14.72 -20.20 -22.71
CA PRO A 27 -16.15 -20.49 -22.62
C PRO A 27 -16.93 -20.00 -23.83
N GLU A 28 -17.81 -20.84 -24.39
CA GLU A 28 -18.63 -20.48 -25.56
C GLU A 28 -19.51 -19.25 -25.31
N LYS A 29 -19.88 -19.02 -24.05
CA LYS A 29 -20.58 -17.83 -23.59
C LYS A 29 -19.79 -16.53 -23.74
N ILE A 30 -18.48 -16.54 -23.95
CA ILE A 30 -17.71 -15.34 -24.27
C ILE A 30 -17.66 -15.22 -25.80
N ARG A 31 -18.56 -14.42 -26.38
CA ARG A 31 -18.70 -14.29 -27.84
C ARG A 31 -17.50 -13.63 -28.49
N TYR A 32 -16.91 -12.67 -27.78
CA TYR A 32 -15.76 -11.91 -28.27
C TYR A 32 -14.81 -11.58 -27.13
N TYR A 33 -13.52 -11.83 -27.37
CA TYR A 33 -12.43 -11.49 -26.46
C TYR A 33 -11.19 -11.10 -27.27
N GLU A 34 -10.27 -10.39 -26.62
CA GLU A 34 -8.92 -10.13 -27.14
C GLU A 34 -7.88 -10.64 -26.13
N THR A 35 -6.76 -11.14 -26.63
CA THR A 35 -5.60 -11.45 -25.77
C THR A 35 -4.77 -10.19 -25.58
N ILE A 36 -4.44 -9.87 -24.33
CA ILE A 36 -3.62 -8.72 -23.96
C ILE A 36 -2.31 -9.16 -23.31
N THR A 37 -1.27 -8.39 -23.61
CA THR A 37 -0.01 -8.37 -22.87
C THR A 37 0.13 -7.01 -22.24
N THR A 38 0.38 -6.98 -20.94
CA THR A 38 0.42 -5.73 -20.19
C THR A 38 1.84 -5.19 -20.09
N VAL A 39 1.97 -3.85 -20.19
CA VAL A 39 3.19 -3.14 -19.79
C VAL A 39 2.90 -2.46 -18.45
N SER A 40 3.67 -2.82 -17.42
CA SER A 40 3.54 -2.26 -16.08
C SER A 40 4.70 -1.30 -15.80
N THR A 41 4.37 -0.07 -15.41
CA THR A 41 5.35 0.95 -15.01
C THR A 41 5.01 1.43 -13.60
N ALA A 42 5.99 1.39 -12.69
CA ALA A 42 5.83 1.99 -11.36
C ALA A 42 5.57 3.49 -11.50
N THR A 43 4.62 4.02 -10.72
CA THR A 43 4.33 5.45 -10.71
C THR A 43 5.35 6.14 -9.81
N VAL A 44 6.06 7.14 -10.33
CA VAL A 44 7.13 7.87 -9.61
C VAL A 44 6.69 9.29 -9.25
N GLU A 45 5.39 9.56 -9.27
CA GLU A 45 4.87 10.87 -8.89
C GLU A 45 5.01 11.09 -7.39
N ALA A 46 5.54 12.25 -7.01
CA ALA A 46 5.60 12.67 -5.62
C ALA A 46 4.16 12.69 -5.06
N ASN A 47 3.90 11.88 -4.03
CA ASN A 47 2.59 11.63 -3.39
C ASN A 47 1.74 10.47 -3.93
N SER A 48 2.25 9.61 -4.83
CA SER A 48 1.56 8.33 -5.11
C SER A 48 1.76 7.34 -3.95
N PRO A 49 0.73 6.57 -3.55
CA PRO A 49 0.88 5.47 -2.61
C PRO A 49 2.01 4.51 -3.02
N VAL A 50 2.73 3.98 -2.05
CA VAL A 50 3.79 2.98 -2.26
C VAL A 50 3.20 1.76 -2.97
N GLY A 51 3.86 1.30 -4.02
CA GLY A 51 3.36 0.20 -4.85
C GLY A 51 2.40 0.63 -5.96
N SER A 52 2.05 1.93 -6.05
CA SER A 52 1.27 2.47 -7.16
C SER A 52 1.96 2.24 -8.50
N ARG A 53 1.15 1.94 -9.50
CA ARG A 53 1.62 1.65 -10.85
C ARG A 53 0.59 2.02 -11.89
N THR A 54 1.09 2.25 -13.09
CA THR A 54 0.27 2.30 -14.29
C THR A 54 0.42 0.99 -15.04
N ILE A 55 -0.69 0.31 -15.31
CA ILE A 55 -0.73 -0.84 -16.21
C ILE A 55 -1.39 -0.41 -17.51
N SER A 56 -0.66 -0.55 -18.63
CA SER A 56 -1.15 -0.18 -19.96
C SER A 56 -1.20 -1.35 -20.92
N PHE A 57 -2.23 -1.38 -21.76
CA PHE A 57 -2.40 -2.35 -22.86
C PHE A 57 -3.34 -1.78 -23.93
N GLN A 58 -3.42 -2.45 -25.09
CA GLN A 58 -4.35 -2.12 -26.16
C GLN A 58 -5.41 -3.22 -26.25
N ALA A 59 -6.69 -2.84 -26.32
CA ALA A 59 -7.79 -3.76 -26.58
C ALA A 59 -8.98 -3.01 -27.20
N PHE A 60 -9.79 -3.67 -28.03
CA PHE A 60 -10.99 -3.10 -28.67
C PHE A 60 -10.70 -1.80 -29.46
N GLY A 61 -9.51 -1.72 -30.05
CA GLY A 61 -9.06 -0.53 -30.79
C GLY A 61 -8.82 0.72 -29.91
N ARG A 62 -8.71 0.57 -28.58
CA ARG A 62 -8.40 1.66 -27.65
C ARG A 62 -7.27 1.31 -26.69
N GLN A 63 -6.58 2.36 -26.23
CA GLN A 63 -5.58 2.24 -25.18
C GLN A 63 -6.27 2.19 -23.81
N PHE A 64 -5.87 1.21 -23.00
CA PHE A 64 -6.15 1.15 -21.57
C PHE A 64 -4.91 1.60 -20.82
N ALA A 65 -5.11 2.51 -19.86
CA ALA A 65 -4.08 2.97 -18.93
C ALA A 65 -4.70 2.99 -17.53
N LEU A 66 -4.53 1.89 -16.81
CA LEU A 66 -5.07 1.69 -15.48
C LEU A 66 -4.12 2.37 -14.48
N ALA A 67 -4.58 3.42 -13.83
CA ALA A 67 -3.88 4.04 -12.71
C ALA A 67 -4.26 3.26 -11.44
N LEU A 68 -3.30 2.56 -10.86
CA LEU A 68 -3.52 1.56 -9.81
C LEU A 68 -2.72 1.89 -8.56
N GLU A 69 -3.33 1.62 -7.41
CA GLU A 69 -2.71 1.58 -6.10
C GLU A 69 -3.06 0.25 -5.42
N PRO A 70 -2.27 -0.22 -4.44
CA PRO A 70 -2.61 -1.43 -3.70
C PRO A 70 -4.00 -1.34 -3.06
N ASN A 71 -4.76 -2.43 -3.12
CA ASN A 71 -6.01 -2.60 -2.39
C ASN A 71 -5.75 -3.50 -1.18
N GLU A 72 -5.88 -2.95 0.02
CA GLU A 72 -5.81 -3.71 1.28
C GLU A 72 -7.10 -4.53 1.46
N LEU A 73 -7.20 -5.62 0.69
CA LEU A 73 -8.35 -6.53 0.73
C LEU A 73 -8.24 -7.53 1.88
N PHE A 74 -7.05 -7.72 2.46
CA PHE A 74 -6.82 -8.67 3.54
C PHE A 74 -6.74 -7.96 4.89
N GLU A 75 -7.43 -8.49 5.89
CA GLU A 75 -7.26 -8.05 7.26
C GLU A 75 -5.85 -8.38 7.80
N PRO A 76 -5.32 -7.61 8.75
CA PRO A 76 -4.12 -8.01 9.49
C PRO A 76 -4.27 -9.41 10.07
N GLY A 77 -3.36 -10.31 9.71
CA GLY A 77 -3.40 -11.70 10.17
C GLY A 77 -4.20 -12.64 9.28
N ALA A 78 -4.68 -12.20 8.11
CA ALA A 78 -5.37 -13.07 7.18
C ALA A 78 -4.54 -14.29 6.75
N ARG A 79 -5.21 -15.42 6.54
CA ARG A 79 -4.58 -16.69 6.17
C ARG A 79 -5.34 -17.43 5.08
N ASN A 80 -4.59 -18.11 4.22
CA ASN A 80 -5.07 -19.24 3.44
C ASN A 80 -4.88 -20.51 4.27
N VAL A 81 -5.96 -21.23 4.53
CA VAL A 81 -5.99 -22.49 5.28
C VAL A 81 -6.35 -23.60 4.32
N TRP A 82 -5.40 -24.50 4.05
CA TRP A 82 -5.61 -25.66 3.20
C TRP A 82 -5.79 -26.89 4.08
N VAL A 83 -6.93 -27.55 3.95
CA VAL A 83 -7.26 -28.77 4.68
C VAL A 83 -7.12 -29.95 3.75
N SER A 84 -6.24 -30.90 4.06
CA SER A 84 -6.03 -32.11 3.28
C SER A 84 -6.00 -33.36 4.17
N GLY A 85 -5.89 -34.54 3.56
CA GLY A 85 -5.72 -35.80 4.30
C GLY A 85 -4.45 -35.88 5.14
N GLU A 86 -3.47 -34.99 4.91
CA GLU A 86 -2.24 -34.88 5.70
C GLU A 86 -2.38 -33.92 6.90
N GLY A 87 -3.52 -33.23 7.01
CA GLY A 87 -3.81 -32.23 8.03
C GLY A 87 -4.08 -30.85 7.43
N SER A 88 -4.11 -29.84 8.30
CA SER A 88 -4.30 -28.44 7.90
C SER A 88 -2.95 -27.72 7.81
N ARG A 89 -2.69 -27.04 6.70
CA ARG A 89 -1.59 -26.07 6.57
C ARG A 89 -2.15 -24.66 6.45
N SER A 90 -1.43 -23.68 6.98
CA SER A 90 -1.81 -22.27 6.91
C SER A 90 -0.66 -21.44 6.35
N GLU A 91 -0.96 -20.52 5.45
CA GLU A 91 -0.01 -19.62 4.83
C GLU A 91 -0.57 -18.20 4.73
N VAL A 92 0.33 -17.22 4.62
CA VAL A 92 -0.06 -15.83 4.35
C VAL A 92 -0.46 -15.73 2.87
N PRO A 93 -1.57 -15.06 2.52
CA PRO A 93 -1.93 -14.85 1.12
C PRO A 93 -0.80 -14.11 0.37
N ASP A 94 -0.30 -14.72 -0.70
CA ASP A 94 0.77 -14.18 -1.55
C ASP A 94 0.20 -13.64 -2.87
N ILE A 95 -0.75 -12.71 -2.75
CA ILE A 95 -1.35 -12.01 -3.89
C ILE A 95 -1.54 -10.54 -3.54
N THR A 96 -1.15 -9.66 -4.46
CA THR A 96 -1.41 -8.23 -4.34
C THR A 96 -2.62 -7.85 -5.19
N PHE A 97 -3.65 -7.35 -4.51
CA PHE A 97 -4.79 -6.73 -5.16
C PHE A 97 -4.53 -5.24 -5.38
N TYR A 98 -5.15 -4.70 -6.42
CA TYR A 98 -5.07 -3.31 -6.79
C TYR A 98 -6.48 -2.75 -6.99
N LYS A 99 -6.62 -1.50 -6.57
CA LYS A 99 -7.77 -0.64 -6.88
C LYS A 99 -7.28 0.54 -7.70
N GLY A 100 -8.20 1.21 -8.39
CA GLY A 100 -7.83 2.39 -9.15
C GLY A 100 -8.90 2.85 -10.10
N ALA A 101 -8.48 3.51 -11.17
CA ALA A 101 -9.36 4.04 -12.21
C ALA A 101 -8.74 3.91 -13.60
N LEU A 102 -9.58 3.96 -14.64
CA LEU A 102 -9.14 4.06 -16.02
C LEU A 102 -8.82 5.53 -16.34
N SER A 103 -7.55 5.80 -16.64
CA SER A 103 -7.07 7.16 -16.93
C SER A 103 -7.90 7.83 -18.03
N GLY A 104 -8.31 9.08 -17.79
CA GLY A 104 -9.12 9.85 -18.73
C GLY A 104 -10.60 9.45 -18.81
N THR A 105 -11.06 8.49 -18.00
CA THR A 105 -12.47 8.05 -17.96
C THR A 105 -13.09 8.37 -16.60
N ALA A 106 -13.82 9.48 -16.51
CA ALA A 106 -14.48 9.90 -15.27
C ALA A 106 -15.55 8.86 -14.83
N GLY A 107 -15.66 8.63 -13.51
CA GLY A 107 -16.59 7.64 -12.96
C GLY A 107 -16.19 6.18 -13.20
N SER A 108 -15.02 5.93 -13.80
CA SER A 108 -14.47 4.58 -13.88
C SER A 108 -13.82 4.15 -12.58
N TRP A 109 -13.79 2.85 -12.35
CA TRP A 109 -13.02 2.25 -11.28
C TRP A 109 -12.49 0.88 -11.71
N VAL A 110 -11.42 0.44 -11.07
CA VAL A 110 -10.68 -0.78 -11.41
C VAL A 110 -10.48 -1.61 -10.16
N ARG A 111 -10.61 -2.94 -10.30
CA ARG A 111 -10.29 -3.95 -9.29
C ARG A 111 -9.58 -5.11 -9.96
N VAL A 112 -8.26 -5.19 -9.80
CA VAL A 112 -7.44 -6.19 -10.48
C VAL A 112 -6.38 -6.78 -9.57
N SER A 113 -5.81 -7.90 -9.96
CA SER A 113 -4.62 -8.51 -9.39
C SER A 113 -3.65 -8.89 -10.50
N LEU A 114 -2.39 -9.14 -10.13
CA LEU A 114 -1.39 -9.72 -11.01
C LEU A 114 -1.05 -11.13 -10.55
N ARG A 115 -1.34 -12.13 -11.38
CA ARG A 115 -1.07 -13.55 -11.10
C ARG A 115 -0.15 -14.13 -12.17
N GLY A 116 1.08 -14.46 -11.79
CA GLY A 116 2.07 -14.99 -12.75
C GLY A 116 2.34 -14.05 -13.93
N GLY A 117 2.20 -12.74 -13.73
CA GLY A 117 2.34 -11.71 -14.77
C GLY A 117 1.06 -11.42 -15.58
N ALA A 118 0.01 -12.23 -15.43
CA ALA A 118 -1.29 -11.99 -16.05
C ALA A 118 -2.18 -11.11 -15.15
N LEU A 119 -2.96 -10.24 -15.78
CA LEU A 119 -3.99 -9.45 -15.12
C LEU A 119 -5.26 -10.29 -14.90
N ASP A 120 -5.89 -10.10 -13.75
CA ASP A 120 -7.14 -10.77 -13.37
C ASP A 120 -8.04 -9.80 -12.61
N GLY A 121 -9.30 -9.67 -13.01
CA GLY A 121 -10.30 -8.83 -12.35
C GLY A 121 -11.15 -8.03 -13.34
N MET A 122 -11.50 -6.80 -12.95
CA MET A 122 -12.53 -6.00 -13.61
C MET A 122 -12.15 -4.53 -13.76
N VAL A 123 -12.57 -3.96 -14.90
CA VAL A 123 -12.54 -2.53 -15.19
C VAL A 123 -13.98 -2.06 -15.43
N TYR A 124 -14.50 -1.24 -14.52
CA TYR A 124 -15.80 -0.62 -14.67
C TYR A 124 -15.67 0.75 -15.34
N THR A 125 -16.55 1.03 -16.28
CA THR A 125 -16.80 2.37 -16.81
C THR A 125 -18.31 2.63 -16.84
N PRO A 126 -18.75 3.90 -16.89
CA PRO A 126 -20.19 4.20 -16.98
C PRO A 126 -20.90 3.57 -18.19
N ASP A 127 -20.17 3.27 -19.27
CA ASP A 127 -20.74 2.79 -20.53
C ASP A 127 -20.57 1.27 -20.75
N GLU A 128 -19.62 0.65 -20.05
CA GLU A 128 -19.21 -0.75 -20.28
C GLU A 128 -18.43 -1.31 -19.08
N VAL A 129 -18.53 -2.62 -18.89
CA VAL A 129 -17.71 -3.37 -17.93
C VAL A 129 -16.80 -4.32 -18.70
N TYR A 130 -15.53 -4.35 -18.34
CA TYR A 130 -14.55 -5.26 -18.92
C TYR A 130 -14.07 -6.23 -17.86
N PHE A 131 -14.09 -7.51 -18.18
CA PHE A 131 -13.47 -8.55 -17.39
C PHE A 131 -12.13 -8.92 -18.00
N VAL A 132 -11.14 -9.17 -17.15
CA VAL A 132 -9.82 -9.60 -17.53
C VAL A 132 -9.49 -10.86 -16.76
N GLU A 133 -9.02 -11.89 -17.44
CA GLU A 133 -8.71 -13.18 -16.82
C GLU A 133 -7.38 -13.73 -17.34
N PRO A 134 -6.62 -14.49 -16.53
CA PRO A 134 -5.40 -15.12 -17.02
C PRO A 134 -5.69 -16.03 -18.21
N ALA A 135 -4.97 -15.80 -19.33
CA ALA A 135 -5.19 -16.56 -20.55
C ALA A 135 -4.89 -18.04 -20.36
N SER A 136 -4.03 -18.40 -19.40
CA SER A 136 -3.70 -19.79 -19.06
C SER A 136 -4.90 -20.63 -18.61
N ARG A 137 -5.94 -20.00 -18.02
CA ARG A 137 -7.17 -20.71 -17.63
C ARG A 137 -7.93 -21.26 -18.83
N HIS A 138 -7.91 -20.51 -19.93
CA HIS A 138 -8.79 -20.74 -21.08
C HIS A 138 -8.03 -21.29 -22.29
N LEU A 139 -6.79 -20.87 -22.47
CA LEU A 139 -6.00 -21.12 -23.69
C LEU A 139 -4.79 -22.04 -23.42
N GLY A 140 -4.69 -22.58 -22.20
CA GLY A 140 -3.65 -23.51 -21.75
C GLY A 140 -2.34 -22.86 -21.30
N GLU A 141 -1.47 -23.66 -20.68
CA GLU A 141 -0.25 -23.21 -20.01
C GLU A 141 0.77 -22.48 -20.90
N ARG A 142 0.67 -22.55 -22.23
CA ARG A 142 1.61 -21.87 -23.13
C ARG A 142 1.44 -20.34 -23.16
N ARG A 143 0.41 -19.80 -22.48
CA ARG A 143 0.11 -18.36 -22.40
C ARG A 143 0.25 -17.79 -20.99
N VAL A 144 1.18 -18.33 -20.17
CA VAL A 144 1.52 -17.73 -18.87
C VAL A 144 1.94 -16.27 -19.07
N GLY A 145 1.38 -15.38 -18.24
CA GLY A 145 1.66 -13.94 -18.29
C GLY A 145 0.81 -13.14 -19.29
N GLU A 146 -0.02 -13.80 -20.10
CA GLU A 146 -1.04 -13.16 -20.93
C GLU A 146 -2.40 -13.18 -20.23
N SER A 147 -3.29 -12.27 -20.65
CA SER A 147 -4.68 -12.25 -20.18
C SER A 147 -5.63 -12.21 -21.36
N ILE A 148 -6.83 -12.74 -21.20
CA ILE A 148 -7.94 -12.41 -22.09
C ILE A 148 -8.70 -11.22 -21.48
N ILE A 149 -9.21 -10.34 -22.33
CA ILE A 149 -10.15 -9.28 -21.95
C ILE A 149 -11.39 -9.39 -22.80
N TYR A 150 -12.55 -9.24 -22.18
CA TYR A 150 -13.85 -9.26 -22.86
C TYR A 150 -14.78 -8.23 -22.22
N ARG A 151 -15.76 -7.75 -22.99
CA ARG A 151 -16.81 -6.86 -22.49
C ARG A 151 -17.92 -7.70 -21.88
N LEU A 152 -18.55 -7.19 -20.83
CA LEU A 152 -19.79 -7.78 -20.31
C LEU A 152 -20.83 -7.89 -21.42
N SER A 153 -20.93 -6.87 -22.29
CA SER A 153 -21.83 -6.88 -23.45
C SER A 153 -21.49 -7.91 -24.55
N ASP A 154 -20.28 -8.49 -24.53
CA ASP A 154 -19.85 -9.56 -25.45
C ASP A 154 -20.05 -10.96 -24.86
N THR A 155 -20.71 -11.09 -23.71
CA THR A 155 -21.07 -12.39 -23.15
C THR A 155 -22.48 -12.81 -23.58
N GLU A 156 -22.71 -14.10 -23.69
CA GLU A 156 -24.00 -14.67 -24.01
C GLU A 156 -24.94 -14.52 -22.82
N VAL A 157 -26.15 -14.08 -23.13
CA VAL A 157 -27.29 -14.21 -22.23
C VAL A 157 -27.75 -15.66 -22.33
N THR A 158 -27.02 -16.58 -21.72
CA THR A 158 -27.50 -17.96 -21.56
C THR A 158 -28.53 -17.95 -20.44
N TRP A 159 -29.80 -18.14 -20.81
CA TRP A 159 -30.85 -18.52 -19.86
C TRP A 159 -30.66 -20.00 -19.51
N GLU A 160 -29.52 -20.35 -18.93
CA GLU A 160 -29.46 -21.54 -18.09
C GLU A 160 -30.35 -21.20 -16.90
N PRO A 161 -31.36 -22.02 -16.56
CA PRO A 161 -32.32 -21.69 -15.51
C PRO A 161 -31.62 -21.78 -14.14
N GLY A 162 -30.87 -20.74 -13.81
CA GLY A 162 -30.27 -20.47 -12.53
C GLY A 162 -31.09 -19.39 -11.82
N SER A 163 -31.97 -19.79 -10.91
CA SER A 163 -32.68 -18.91 -10.00
C SER A 163 -31.99 -18.87 -8.64
N CYS A 164 -32.17 -17.80 -7.88
CA CYS A 164 -31.80 -17.78 -6.46
C CYS A 164 -33.02 -18.20 -5.61
N ALA A 165 -32.82 -19.10 -4.65
CA ALA A 165 -33.93 -19.69 -3.89
C ALA A 165 -34.39 -18.76 -2.76
N LEU A 166 -35.63 -18.25 -2.87
CA LEU A 166 -36.40 -17.69 -1.76
C LEU A 166 -37.76 -18.40 -1.80
N ASP A 167 -38.12 -19.15 -0.76
CA ASP A 167 -39.36 -19.95 -0.59
C ASP A 167 -40.44 -19.76 -1.68
N ASP A 168 -40.57 -20.76 -2.56
CA ASP A 168 -41.55 -20.80 -3.67
C ASP A 168 -43.01 -20.70 -3.15
N PRO A 169 -43.95 -20.02 -3.87
CA PRO A 169 -44.28 -20.38 -5.25
C PRO A 169 -44.49 -19.19 -6.21
N ILE A 170 -44.18 -19.37 -7.51
CA ILE A 170 -45.16 -19.34 -8.64
C ILE A 170 -44.46 -19.37 -10.01
N VAL A 171 -44.98 -20.29 -10.84
CA VAL A 171 -44.84 -20.42 -12.29
C VAL A 171 -45.66 -19.34 -13.04
N GLU A 172 -45.07 -18.78 -14.12
CA GLU A 172 -45.63 -17.98 -15.25
C GLU A 172 -44.97 -16.59 -15.36
N ALA A 173 -44.49 -16.10 -16.51
CA ALA A 173 -44.65 -16.53 -17.89
C ALA A 173 -43.50 -15.98 -18.73
N GLY A 174 -43.20 -16.68 -19.83
CA GLY A 174 -42.36 -16.16 -20.90
C GLY A 174 -42.81 -14.78 -21.37
N ARG A 175 -41.95 -13.78 -21.14
CA ARG A 175 -41.90 -12.55 -21.92
C ARG A 175 -40.44 -12.17 -22.10
N VAL A 176 -39.94 -12.40 -23.31
CA VAL A 176 -38.70 -11.82 -23.81
C VAL A 176 -38.88 -10.31 -23.80
N VAL A 177 -38.30 -9.63 -22.82
CA VAL A 177 -38.04 -8.19 -22.90
C VAL A 177 -36.54 -8.06 -23.11
N HIS A 178 -36.12 -7.81 -24.34
CA HIS A 178 -34.85 -7.15 -24.56
C HIS A 178 -34.94 -5.81 -23.84
N ALA A 179 -34.29 -5.68 -22.69
CA ALA A 179 -34.18 -4.39 -22.01
C ALA A 179 -33.56 -3.39 -23.01
N PRO A 180 -34.29 -2.32 -23.41
CA PRO A 180 -33.70 -1.30 -24.24
C PRO A 180 -32.60 -0.60 -23.44
N ARG A 181 -31.48 -0.32 -24.11
CA ARG A 181 -30.34 0.44 -23.60
C ARG A 181 -30.69 1.93 -23.41
N ALA A 182 -31.74 2.24 -22.64
CA ALA A 182 -32.25 3.58 -22.36
C ALA A 182 -32.73 3.65 -20.90
N SER A 183 -32.30 4.55 -20.01
CA SER A 183 -31.65 5.85 -20.17
C SER A 183 -30.76 6.12 -18.95
N TYR A 184 -29.45 6.03 -19.14
CA TYR A 184 -28.42 6.41 -18.17
C TYR A 184 -28.44 7.90 -17.79
N ASP A 185 -29.16 8.73 -18.55
CA ASP A 185 -29.15 10.19 -18.38
C ASP A 185 -29.84 10.69 -17.09
N ALA A 186 -30.59 9.85 -16.37
CA ALA A 186 -31.26 10.25 -15.12
C ALA A 186 -30.39 10.12 -13.85
N ILE A 187 -29.23 9.47 -13.91
CA ILE A 187 -28.32 9.27 -12.75
C ILE A 187 -27.16 10.28 -12.77
N ARG A 188 -27.06 11.10 -13.82
CA ARG A 188 -25.90 11.94 -14.14
C ARG A 188 -25.73 13.20 -13.27
N SER A 189 -26.65 13.51 -12.35
CA SER A 189 -26.61 14.75 -11.58
C SER A 189 -26.46 14.55 -10.07
N ALA A 190 -25.28 14.07 -9.64
CA ALA A 190 -24.65 14.50 -8.39
C ALA A 190 -23.29 13.81 -8.23
N LEU A 191 -22.20 14.53 -8.50
CA LEU A 191 -20.95 14.26 -7.80
C LEU A 191 -20.41 15.59 -7.27
N PRO A 192 -20.54 15.83 -5.95
CA PRO A 192 -19.76 16.83 -5.24
C PRO A 192 -18.27 16.50 -5.34
N THR A 193 -17.46 17.56 -5.34
CA THR A 193 -16.03 17.52 -5.01
C THR A 193 -15.80 16.70 -3.74
N THR A 194 -15.00 15.64 -3.83
CA THR A 194 -14.76 14.58 -2.83
C THR A 194 -14.39 15.12 -1.44
N PRO A 195 -15.29 14.99 -0.43
CA PRO A 195 -14.89 14.80 0.96
C PRO A 195 -14.33 13.38 1.12
N ALA A 196 -13.54 13.13 2.17
CA ALA A 196 -13.12 11.78 2.54
C ALA A 196 -14.36 10.88 2.71
N VAL A 197 -14.48 9.85 1.87
CA VAL A 197 -15.58 8.89 1.94
C VAL A 197 -15.24 7.88 3.04
N THR A 198 -16.01 7.89 4.12
CA THR A 198 -15.96 6.84 5.13
C THR A 198 -16.74 5.63 4.63
N TYR A 199 -16.07 4.50 4.58
CA TYR A 199 -16.65 3.20 4.26
C TYR A 199 -17.02 2.43 5.53
N LYS A 200 -18.00 1.54 5.41
CA LYS A 200 -18.24 0.47 6.36
C LYS A 200 -17.49 -0.77 5.91
N GLN A 201 -16.55 -1.25 6.72
CA GLN A 201 -15.79 -2.46 6.43
C GLN A 201 -16.54 -3.68 6.97
N CYS A 202 -16.65 -4.70 6.13
CA CYS A 202 -17.22 -6.00 6.44
C CYS A 202 -16.11 -7.05 6.43
N GLN A 203 -15.82 -7.64 7.58
CA GLN A 203 -14.93 -8.81 7.67
C GLN A 203 -15.62 -10.03 7.08
N ILE A 204 -14.96 -10.69 6.13
CA ILE A 204 -15.52 -11.86 5.45
C ILE A 204 -14.58 -13.06 5.50
N GLY A 205 -15.15 -14.22 5.82
CA GLY A 205 -14.52 -15.52 5.61
C GLY A 205 -15.00 -16.13 4.30
N ILE A 206 -14.10 -16.67 3.48
CA ILE A 206 -14.46 -17.37 2.24
C ILE A 206 -13.99 -18.82 2.31
N VAL A 207 -14.87 -19.74 1.91
CA VAL A 207 -14.65 -21.19 2.03
C VAL A 207 -14.89 -21.83 0.67
N ALA A 208 -13.97 -22.67 0.24
CA ALA A 208 -14.17 -23.61 -0.86
C ALA A 208 -14.35 -25.02 -0.28
N ASP A 209 -15.46 -25.67 -0.65
CA ASP A 209 -15.63 -27.10 -0.42
C ASP A 209 -14.76 -27.94 -1.35
N TYR A 210 -14.84 -29.26 -1.21
CA TYR A 210 -14.06 -30.16 -2.04
C TYR A 210 -14.44 -30.08 -3.52
N GLU A 211 -15.72 -29.90 -3.83
CA GLU A 211 -16.19 -29.78 -5.21
C GLU A 211 -15.57 -28.56 -5.91
N TYR A 212 -15.54 -27.39 -5.26
CA TYR A 212 -14.87 -26.22 -5.81
C TYR A 212 -13.36 -26.44 -5.98
N TYR A 213 -12.71 -27.14 -5.04
CA TYR A 213 -11.30 -27.48 -5.18
C TYR A 213 -11.03 -28.46 -6.33
N LEU A 214 -11.94 -29.39 -6.63
CA LEU A 214 -11.79 -30.30 -7.75
C LEU A 214 -11.70 -29.55 -9.09
N GLU A 215 -12.48 -28.49 -9.23
CA GLU A 215 -12.49 -27.66 -10.45
C GLU A 215 -11.29 -26.71 -10.51
N HIS A 216 -11.00 -26.00 -9.42
CA HIS A 216 -10.01 -24.90 -9.44
C HIS A 216 -8.61 -25.30 -8.93
N GLY A 217 -8.50 -26.43 -8.25
CA GLY A 217 -7.26 -26.93 -7.67
C GLY A 217 -6.55 -25.90 -6.78
N ALA A 218 -5.24 -25.75 -7.00
CA ALA A 218 -4.42 -24.78 -6.26
C ALA A 218 -4.81 -23.32 -6.49
N SER A 219 -5.61 -23.00 -7.51
CA SER A 219 -6.09 -21.64 -7.78
C SER A 219 -7.27 -21.24 -6.90
N SER A 220 -7.96 -22.20 -6.26
CA SER A 220 -9.21 -21.99 -5.52
C SER A 220 -9.19 -20.75 -4.61
N ALA A 221 -8.15 -20.63 -3.77
CA ALA A 221 -8.01 -19.49 -2.85
C ALA A 221 -7.89 -18.16 -3.59
N ALA A 222 -6.99 -18.08 -4.58
CA ALA A 222 -6.76 -16.85 -5.34
C ALA A 222 -7.99 -16.43 -6.16
N ASP A 223 -8.76 -17.41 -6.63
CA ASP A 223 -9.92 -17.22 -7.49
C ASP A 223 -11.08 -16.61 -6.69
N MET A 224 -11.41 -17.20 -5.53
CA MET A 224 -12.38 -16.63 -4.59
C MET A 224 -11.98 -15.21 -4.14
N GLN A 225 -10.70 -14.99 -3.81
CA GLN A 225 -10.21 -13.69 -3.37
C GLN A 225 -10.31 -12.63 -4.49
N SER A 226 -10.04 -13.02 -5.74
CA SER A 226 -10.20 -12.15 -6.92
C SER A 226 -11.67 -11.78 -7.16
N ILE A 227 -12.61 -12.71 -6.93
CA ILE A 227 -14.05 -12.43 -6.96
C ILE A 227 -14.43 -11.40 -5.89
N ILE A 228 -14.00 -11.61 -4.64
CA ILE A 228 -14.27 -10.63 -3.55
C ILE A 228 -13.65 -9.26 -3.85
N ASN A 229 -12.47 -9.19 -4.47
CA ASN A 229 -11.86 -7.93 -4.88
C ASN A 229 -12.75 -7.15 -5.87
N GLN A 230 -13.37 -7.86 -6.81
CA GLN A 230 -14.28 -7.27 -7.80
C GLN A 230 -15.58 -6.79 -7.14
N ILE A 231 -16.14 -7.61 -6.25
CA ILE A 231 -17.34 -7.28 -5.48
C ILE A 231 -17.10 -6.07 -4.55
N ASP A 232 -15.92 -5.95 -3.95
CA ASP A 232 -15.53 -4.75 -3.19
C ASP A 232 -15.66 -3.47 -4.02
N GLY A 233 -15.32 -3.50 -5.31
CA GLY A 233 -15.53 -2.36 -6.21
C GLY A 233 -17.00 -1.99 -6.37
N ILE A 234 -17.87 -3.00 -6.53
CA ILE A 234 -19.33 -2.82 -6.64
C ILE A 234 -19.87 -2.22 -5.34
N TYR A 235 -19.59 -2.83 -4.19
CA TYR A 235 -20.14 -2.39 -2.90
C TYR A 235 -19.59 -1.04 -2.45
N ARG A 236 -18.33 -0.71 -2.76
CA ARG A 236 -17.78 0.62 -2.46
C ARG A 236 -18.49 1.70 -3.27
N SER A 237 -18.68 1.47 -4.56
CA SER A 237 -19.32 2.46 -5.44
C SER A 237 -20.81 2.62 -5.18
N GLU A 238 -21.49 1.54 -4.80
CA GLU A 238 -22.95 1.51 -4.70
C GLU A 238 -23.48 1.77 -3.28
N LEU A 239 -22.70 1.46 -2.24
CA LEU A 239 -23.17 1.39 -0.85
C LEU A 239 -22.20 1.97 0.18
N ASN A 240 -21.03 2.47 -0.23
CA ASN A 240 -19.92 2.83 0.67
C ASN A 240 -19.54 1.69 1.64
N VAL A 241 -19.59 0.44 1.17
CA VAL A 241 -19.13 -0.74 1.91
C VAL A 241 -17.83 -1.26 1.30
N THR A 242 -16.91 -1.73 2.13
CA THR A 242 -15.71 -2.44 1.69
C THR A 242 -15.61 -3.80 2.36
N PHE A 243 -15.05 -4.78 1.67
CA PHE A 243 -14.77 -6.09 2.24
C PHE A 243 -13.33 -6.19 2.71
N ALA A 244 -13.13 -6.95 3.78
CA ALA A 244 -11.82 -7.33 4.25
C ALA A 244 -11.80 -8.84 4.52
N ILE A 245 -11.06 -9.56 3.70
CA ILE A 245 -10.91 -11.02 3.78
C ILE A 245 -10.06 -11.33 5.01
N SER A 246 -10.69 -11.97 5.99
CA SER A 246 -10.01 -12.40 7.21
C SER A 246 -9.47 -13.83 7.07
N GLN A 247 -10.26 -14.75 6.53
CA GLN A 247 -9.84 -16.15 6.37
C GLN A 247 -10.28 -16.70 5.02
N THR A 248 -9.40 -17.45 4.37
CA THR A 248 -9.71 -18.26 3.19
C THR A 248 -9.47 -19.71 3.52
N VAL A 249 -10.50 -20.56 3.45
CA VAL A 249 -10.40 -21.98 3.76
C VAL A 249 -10.64 -22.78 2.49
N VAL A 250 -9.79 -23.75 2.18
CA VAL A 250 -9.94 -24.64 1.03
C VAL A 250 -9.83 -26.09 1.49
N TYR A 251 -10.90 -26.85 1.28
CA TYR A 251 -10.92 -28.29 1.53
C TYR A 251 -10.41 -29.04 0.30
N ALA A 252 -9.18 -29.56 0.36
CA ALA A 252 -8.53 -30.25 -0.75
C ALA A 252 -8.83 -31.75 -0.83
N THR A 253 -9.76 -32.25 0.00
CA THR A 253 -10.18 -33.66 0.02
C THR A 253 -11.67 -33.77 0.33
N ALA A 254 -12.29 -34.85 -0.15
CA ALA A 254 -13.71 -35.20 0.07
C ALA A 254 -14.15 -35.34 1.55
N ALA A 255 -13.23 -35.20 2.50
CA ALA A 255 -13.51 -35.14 3.92
C ALA A 255 -13.66 -33.69 4.39
N ASP A 256 -14.47 -32.91 3.67
CA ASP A 256 -14.88 -31.59 4.10
C ASP A 256 -16.01 -31.69 5.15
N PRO A 257 -16.43 -30.58 5.80
CA PRO A 257 -17.35 -30.62 6.93
C PRO A 257 -18.82 -30.70 6.50
N PHE A 258 -19.12 -30.74 5.19
CA PHE A 258 -20.46 -30.71 4.65
C PHE A 258 -20.88 -32.12 4.23
N SER A 259 -22.17 -32.42 4.34
CA SER A 259 -22.71 -33.65 3.76
C SER A 259 -22.67 -33.57 2.23
N GLY A 260 -22.96 -34.68 1.54
CA GLY A 260 -23.11 -34.66 0.08
C GLY A 260 -24.45 -34.08 -0.40
N THR A 261 -25.14 -33.27 0.41
CA THR A 261 -26.43 -32.68 0.03
C THR A 261 -26.29 -31.71 -1.14
N THR A 262 -27.23 -31.79 -2.08
CA THR A 262 -27.43 -30.84 -3.17
C THR A 262 -28.63 -29.92 -2.90
N VAL A 263 -29.37 -30.13 -1.80
CA VAL A 263 -30.49 -29.26 -1.40
C VAL A 263 -29.91 -27.94 -0.88
N PRO A 264 -30.18 -26.78 -1.52
CA PRO A 264 -29.55 -25.51 -1.17
C PRO A 264 -29.77 -25.10 0.29
N GLY A 265 -30.99 -25.27 0.81
CA GLY A 265 -31.33 -24.94 2.19
C GLY A 265 -30.57 -25.78 3.22
N ASP A 266 -30.47 -27.10 2.98
CA ASP A 266 -29.72 -27.99 3.86
C ASP A 266 -28.23 -27.64 3.88
N LEU A 267 -27.65 -27.33 2.70
CA LEU A 267 -26.25 -26.92 2.61
C LEU A 267 -26.01 -25.56 3.29
N LEU A 268 -26.93 -24.61 3.15
CA LEU A 268 -26.86 -23.32 3.84
C LEU A 268 -26.93 -23.50 5.36
N ASP A 269 -27.81 -24.37 5.87
CA ASP A 269 -27.91 -24.68 7.29
C ASP A 269 -26.62 -25.35 7.83
N GLU A 270 -26.04 -26.28 7.07
CA GLU A 270 -24.75 -26.90 7.39
C GLU A 270 -23.61 -25.87 7.40
N PHE A 271 -23.57 -24.96 6.43
CA PHE A 271 -22.56 -23.90 6.38
C PHE A 271 -22.74 -22.86 7.48
N SER A 272 -23.99 -22.50 7.80
CA SER A 272 -24.33 -21.66 8.96
C SER A 272 -23.88 -22.31 10.28
N ALA A 273 -24.05 -23.63 10.43
CA ALA A 273 -23.54 -24.37 11.58
C ALA A 273 -22.01 -24.42 11.62
N TYR A 274 -21.37 -24.61 10.46
CA TYR A 274 -19.92 -24.56 10.31
C TYR A 274 -19.36 -23.21 10.78
N ARG A 275 -19.85 -22.08 10.26
CA ARG A 275 -19.33 -20.77 10.67
C ARG A 275 -19.63 -20.43 12.13
N ASN A 276 -20.70 -20.95 12.71
CA ASN A 276 -21.07 -20.72 14.11
C ASN A 276 -20.31 -21.63 15.09
N ASN A 277 -19.29 -22.36 14.64
CA ASN A 277 -18.44 -23.18 15.49
C ASN A 277 -17.10 -22.48 15.75
N ALA A 278 -16.81 -22.19 17.01
CA ALA A 278 -15.59 -21.49 17.45
C ALA A 278 -14.26 -22.19 17.11
N SER A 279 -14.30 -23.45 16.67
CA SER A 279 -13.11 -24.16 16.19
C SER A 279 -12.79 -23.88 14.71
N ASN A 280 -13.73 -23.29 13.96
CA ASN A 280 -13.56 -23.04 12.53
C ASN A 280 -12.98 -21.64 12.28
N PRO A 281 -12.12 -21.46 11.26
CA PRO A 281 -11.42 -20.20 11.02
C PRO A 281 -12.34 -19.00 10.81
N VAL A 282 -13.52 -19.21 10.21
CA VAL A 282 -14.46 -18.15 9.85
C VAL A 282 -15.38 -17.73 11.00
N TYR A 283 -15.21 -18.28 12.21
CA TYR A 283 -16.03 -17.95 13.36
C TYR A 283 -15.87 -16.51 13.81
N GLY A 284 -16.99 -15.87 14.15
CA GLY A 284 -17.02 -14.51 14.70
C GLY A 284 -16.79 -13.38 13.69
N LEU A 285 -16.63 -13.70 12.40
CA LEU A 285 -16.58 -12.73 11.31
C LEU A 285 -17.98 -12.21 10.97
N ASP A 286 -18.05 -11.00 10.40
CA ASP A 286 -19.32 -10.33 10.04
C ASP A 286 -20.13 -11.20 9.08
N LEU A 287 -19.47 -11.78 8.07
CA LEU A 287 -20.03 -12.72 7.12
C LEU A 287 -19.09 -13.90 6.83
N ALA A 288 -19.66 -15.00 6.38
CA ALA A 288 -18.91 -16.06 5.69
C ALA A 288 -19.63 -16.47 4.41
N HIS A 289 -18.88 -16.81 3.36
CA HIS A 289 -19.43 -17.23 2.07
C HIS A 289 -18.80 -18.54 1.60
N LEU A 290 -19.63 -19.48 1.16
CA LEU A 290 -19.21 -20.76 0.60
C LEU A 290 -19.23 -20.69 -0.94
N PHE A 291 -18.11 -21.07 -1.55
CA PHE A 291 -18.00 -21.34 -2.97
C PHE A 291 -18.01 -22.86 -3.16
N THR A 292 -18.88 -23.33 -4.04
CA THR A 292 -19.08 -24.76 -4.31
C THR A 292 -19.19 -25.01 -5.81
N ASP A 293 -18.72 -26.14 -6.31
CA ASP A 293 -19.00 -26.61 -7.69
C ASP A 293 -20.10 -27.68 -7.69
N ARG A 294 -20.82 -27.85 -6.57
CA ARG A 294 -21.95 -28.79 -6.48
C ARG A 294 -23.06 -28.35 -7.42
N ASN A 295 -23.61 -29.29 -8.17
CA ASN A 295 -24.85 -29.08 -8.89
C ASN A 295 -26.03 -29.11 -7.92
N LEU A 296 -26.46 -27.95 -7.44
CA LEU A 296 -27.54 -27.81 -6.48
C LEU A 296 -28.90 -28.19 -7.09
N ASP A 297 -29.83 -28.60 -6.24
CA ASP A 297 -31.15 -29.09 -6.66
C ASP A 297 -32.00 -27.98 -7.28
N SER A 298 -32.87 -28.41 -8.21
CA SER A 298 -33.75 -27.54 -8.98
C SER A 298 -32.92 -26.59 -9.86
N THR A 299 -33.37 -25.35 -9.99
CA THR A 299 -32.72 -24.27 -10.71
C THR A 299 -31.85 -23.42 -9.79
N THR A 300 -31.61 -23.82 -8.54
CA THR A 300 -30.94 -22.96 -7.56
C THR A 300 -29.44 -22.91 -7.83
N ILE A 301 -28.86 -21.71 -7.95
CA ILE A 301 -27.40 -21.54 -8.14
C ILE A 301 -26.75 -20.75 -6.99
N GLY A 302 -27.55 -20.21 -6.08
CA GLY A 302 -27.07 -19.53 -4.88
C GLY A 302 -28.21 -19.38 -3.88
N ILE A 303 -27.82 -19.24 -2.62
CA ILE A 303 -28.74 -18.99 -1.52
C ILE A 303 -28.02 -18.29 -0.36
N ALA A 304 -28.69 -17.35 0.27
CA ALA A 304 -28.19 -16.63 1.43
C ALA A 304 -29.34 -16.18 2.34
N TRP A 305 -29.04 -16.02 3.63
CA TRP A 305 -30.00 -15.44 4.57
C TRP A 305 -30.16 -13.94 4.33
N ILE A 306 -31.39 -13.46 4.38
CA ILE A 306 -31.69 -12.04 4.20
C ILE A 306 -31.47 -11.26 5.51
N GLY A 307 -30.76 -10.12 5.45
CA GLY A 307 -30.64 -9.18 6.58
C GLY A 307 -29.91 -9.83 7.76
N ALA A 308 -28.74 -10.37 7.47
CA ALA A 308 -28.05 -11.30 8.36
C ALA A 308 -26.67 -10.81 8.80
N LEU A 309 -26.35 -9.55 8.52
CA LEU A 309 -25.11 -8.92 8.99
C LEU A 309 -24.97 -9.10 10.51
N CYS A 310 -23.75 -9.36 10.96
CA CYS A 310 -23.38 -9.53 12.37
C CYS A 310 -23.96 -10.76 13.06
N SER A 311 -24.83 -11.53 12.40
CA SER A 311 -25.31 -12.79 12.96
C SER A 311 -24.25 -13.86 12.83
N GLY A 312 -23.89 -14.53 13.93
CA GLY A 312 -22.89 -15.61 13.92
C GLY A 312 -23.35 -16.89 13.20
N TYR A 313 -24.65 -17.14 13.11
CA TYR A 313 -25.22 -18.28 12.37
C TYR A 313 -25.72 -17.84 10.98
N TYR A 314 -26.57 -16.81 10.92
CA TYR A 314 -27.28 -16.42 9.70
C TYR A 314 -26.48 -15.56 8.72
N GLY A 315 -25.42 -14.85 9.12
CA GLY A 315 -24.50 -14.15 8.20
C GLY A 315 -23.70 -15.06 7.24
N ALA A 316 -24.40 -15.94 6.53
CA ALA A 316 -23.92 -16.97 5.64
C ALA A 316 -24.60 -16.86 4.28
N GLY A 317 -23.87 -17.19 3.24
CA GLY A 317 -24.38 -17.41 1.89
C GLY A 317 -23.52 -18.43 1.16
N LEU A 318 -24.03 -18.93 0.05
CA LEU A 318 -23.27 -19.81 -0.84
C LEU A 318 -23.56 -19.53 -2.31
N SER A 319 -22.55 -19.72 -3.15
CA SER A 319 -22.64 -19.62 -4.60
C SER A 319 -22.13 -20.89 -5.24
N GLN A 320 -22.94 -21.49 -6.10
CA GLN A 320 -22.50 -22.52 -7.02
C GLN A 320 -21.69 -21.87 -8.14
N ASP A 321 -20.53 -22.42 -8.44
CA ASP A 321 -19.84 -22.20 -9.71
C ASP A 321 -20.57 -23.00 -10.79
N TYR A 322 -21.55 -22.39 -11.42
CA TYR A 322 -22.34 -23.02 -12.49
C TYR A 322 -21.76 -22.71 -13.88
N SER A 323 -20.62 -22.00 -13.93
CA SER A 323 -20.24 -21.26 -15.11
C SER A 323 -18.73 -21.12 -15.24
N SER A 324 -18.18 -21.59 -16.37
CA SER A 324 -16.76 -21.45 -16.72
C SER A 324 -16.22 -20.01 -16.96
N ASP A 325 -16.96 -18.95 -16.60
CA ASP A 325 -16.54 -17.54 -16.74
C ASP A 325 -16.67 -16.82 -15.41
N ASN A 326 -15.75 -15.90 -15.16
CA ASN A 326 -15.66 -15.17 -13.89
C ASN A 326 -16.82 -14.18 -13.67
N THR A 327 -17.43 -13.68 -14.75
CA THR A 327 -18.52 -12.67 -14.69
C THR A 327 -19.73 -13.23 -13.96
N SER A 328 -20.14 -14.44 -14.34
CA SER A 328 -21.32 -15.11 -13.80
C SER A 328 -21.21 -15.32 -12.28
N LEU A 329 -20.04 -15.74 -11.80
CA LEU A 329 -19.79 -15.97 -10.38
C LEU A 329 -19.66 -14.65 -9.60
N VAL A 330 -19.05 -13.60 -10.17
CA VAL A 330 -19.01 -12.25 -9.56
C VAL A 330 -20.42 -11.69 -9.36
N ILE A 331 -21.30 -11.80 -10.37
CA ILE A 331 -22.68 -11.32 -10.28
C ILE A 331 -23.46 -12.11 -9.23
N LEU A 332 -23.36 -13.45 -9.28
CA LEU A 332 -24.03 -14.34 -8.34
C LEU A 332 -23.58 -14.08 -6.90
N THR A 333 -22.28 -14.03 -6.64
CA THR A 333 -21.80 -13.79 -5.27
C THR A 333 -22.15 -12.38 -4.78
N ALA A 334 -22.15 -11.36 -5.65
CA ALA A 334 -22.66 -10.03 -5.30
C ALA A 334 -24.16 -10.05 -4.98
N HIS A 335 -24.95 -10.88 -5.67
CA HIS A 335 -26.37 -11.08 -5.40
C HIS A 335 -26.60 -11.72 -4.02
N GLU A 336 -25.90 -12.81 -3.72
CA GLU A 336 -26.07 -13.53 -2.44
C GLU A 336 -25.60 -12.70 -1.24
N LEU A 337 -24.48 -12.00 -1.38
CA LEU A 337 -24.09 -11.00 -0.38
C LEU A 337 -25.14 -9.89 -0.31
N GLY A 338 -25.82 -9.56 -1.41
CA GLY A 338 -26.92 -8.60 -1.44
C GLY A 338 -28.03 -8.96 -0.46
N HIS A 339 -28.41 -10.24 -0.44
CA HIS A 339 -29.35 -10.79 0.54
C HIS A 339 -28.82 -10.67 1.97
N ASN A 340 -27.57 -11.05 2.26
CA ASN A 340 -27.02 -10.90 3.61
C ASN A 340 -27.07 -9.44 4.10
N PHE A 341 -26.92 -8.48 3.19
CA PHE A 341 -27.07 -7.06 3.47
C PHE A 341 -28.53 -6.59 3.50
N GLY A 342 -29.53 -7.47 3.35
CA GLY A 342 -30.95 -7.15 3.53
C GLY A 342 -31.75 -6.93 2.26
N ALA A 343 -31.14 -7.08 1.07
CA ALA A 343 -31.87 -6.90 -0.17
C ALA A 343 -32.86 -8.03 -0.44
N TYR A 344 -33.99 -7.68 -1.03
CA TYR A 344 -34.95 -8.61 -1.62
C TYR A 344 -34.79 -8.64 -3.14
N HIS A 345 -35.36 -9.66 -3.79
CA HIS A 345 -35.34 -9.76 -5.24
C HIS A 345 -36.05 -8.58 -5.92
N ASP A 346 -35.41 -8.00 -6.91
CA ASP A 346 -36.03 -7.07 -7.86
C ASP A 346 -36.85 -7.84 -8.90
N ASN A 347 -37.95 -7.26 -9.39
CA ASN A 347 -38.72 -7.85 -10.50
C ASN A 347 -39.26 -9.27 -10.21
N GLN A 348 -39.45 -9.65 -8.94
CA GLN A 348 -40.06 -10.92 -8.55
C GLN A 348 -41.44 -10.68 -7.92
N GLY A 349 -42.47 -11.39 -8.40
CA GLY A 349 -43.80 -11.34 -7.79
C GLY A 349 -43.74 -11.73 -6.31
N GLY A 350 -44.43 -10.98 -5.44
CA GLY A 350 -44.43 -11.22 -3.99
C GLY A 350 -43.23 -10.63 -3.22
N SER A 351 -42.16 -10.23 -3.91
CA SER A 351 -41.04 -9.52 -3.29
C SER A 351 -41.42 -8.07 -2.93
N PRO A 352 -40.88 -7.50 -1.82
CA PRO A 352 -40.95 -6.06 -1.56
C PRO A 352 -40.44 -5.18 -2.70
N CYS A 353 -39.52 -5.68 -3.53
CA CYS A 353 -38.98 -5.00 -4.70
C CYS A 353 -39.58 -5.49 -6.03
N ALA A 354 -40.79 -6.07 -6.01
CA ALA A 354 -41.48 -6.59 -7.20
C ALA A 354 -41.66 -5.56 -8.32
N SER A 355 -41.80 -4.27 -7.98
CA SER A 355 -41.99 -3.19 -8.96
C SER A 355 -40.71 -2.69 -9.63
N THR A 356 -39.54 -3.11 -9.14
CA THR A 356 -38.26 -2.78 -9.76
C THR A 356 -38.17 -3.43 -11.15
N PRO A 357 -37.75 -2.71 -12.21
CA PRO A 357 -37.51 -3.31 -13.52
C PRO A 357 -36.42 -4.39 -13.49
N PHE A 358 -36.45 -5.30 -14.47
CA PHE A 358 -35.33 -6.19 -14.76
C PHE A 358 -34.05 -5.39 -15.07
N GLY A 359 -32.88 -5.90 -14.67
CA GLY A 359 -31.58 -5.33 -15.06
C GLY A 359 -30.64 -4.93 -13.92
N TYR A 360 -30.95 -5.28 -12.67
CA TYR A 360 -30.10 -5.02 -11.50
C TYR A 360 -29.60 -6.32 -10.87
N ILE A 361 -28.54 -6.22 -10.06
CA ILE A 361 -27.89 -7.38 -9.41
C ILE A 361 -28.91 -8.29 -8.69
N MET A 362 -29.91 -7.71 -8.00
CA MET A 362 -30.90 -8.48 -7.22
C MET A 362 -32.03 -9.09 -8.06
N ASN A 363 -31.90 -9.19 -9.37
CA ASN A 363 -32.87 -9.94 -10.17
C ASN A 363 -32.86 -11.43 -9.76
N PRO A 364 -34.02 -12.12 -9.65
CA PRO A 364 -34.06 -13.53 -9.25
C PRO A 364 -33.40 -14.48 -10.26
N TYR A 365 -33.03 -13.99 -11.44
CA TYR A 365 -32.28 -14.72 -12.45
C TYR A 365 -30.94 -14.03 -12.68
N VAL A 366 -29.85 -14.76 -12.51
CA VAL A 366 -28.51 -14.24 -12.80
C VAL A 366 -28.30 -14.20 -14.31
N SER A 367 -27.85 -13.05 -14.82
CA SER A 367 -27.57 -12.87 -16.24
C SER A 367 -26.48 -11.85 -16.44
N THR A 368 -25.65 -12.07 -17.45
CA THR A 368 -24.68 -11.08 -17.93
C THR A 368 -25.31 -9.85 -18.59
N SER A 369 -26.64 -9.85 -18.80
CA SER A 369 -27.40 -8.67 -19.22
C SER A 369 -27.74 -7.71 -18.07
N LEU A 370 -27.49 -8.10 -16.81
CA LEU A 370 -27.71 -7.25 -15.65
C LEU A 370 -26.64 -6.14 -15.61
N ALA A 371 -27.06 -4.94 -15.20
CA ALA A 371 -26.11 -3.93 -14.78
C ALA A 371 -25.46 -4.39 -13.47
N LEU A 372 -24.15 -4.17 -13.34
CA LEU A 372 -23.42 -4.34 -12.06
C LEU A 372 -23.75 -3.19 -11.08
N GLN A 373 -25.03 -3.00 -10.84
CA GLN A 373 -25.61 -1.96 -9.99
C GLN A 373 -26.77 -2.55 -9.19
N PHE A 374 -26.92 -2.05 -7.97
CA PHE A 374 -28.09 -2.35 -7.14
C PHE A 374 -29.23 -1.36 -7.47
N SER A 375 -30.47 -1.83 -7.47
CA SER A 375 -31.61 -0.95 -7.67
C SER A 375 -31.79 0.02 -6.50
N THR A 376 -32.54 1.09 -6.69
CA THR A 376 -32.91 1.99 -5.59
C THR A 376 -33.67 1.25 -4.47
N CYS A 377 -34.46 0.23 -4.82
CA CYS A 377 -35.18 -0.58 -3.83
C CYS A 377 -34.20 -1.40 -2.98
N SER A 378 -33.32 -2.18 -3.62
CA SER A 378 -32.30 -2.98 -2.93
C SER A 378 -31.41 -2.10 -2.05
N LYS A 379 -30.90 -0.98 -2.58
CA LYS A 379 -30.06 -0.03 -1.83
C LYS A 379 -30.75 0.51 -0.58
N SER A 380 -32.07 0.70 -0.60
CA SER A 380 -32.81 1.22 0.56
C SER A 380 -32.83 0.23 1.73
N TYR A 381 -33.09 -1.06 1.47
CA TYR A 381 -33.02 -2.11 2.48
C TYR A 381 -31.59 -2.33 2.94
N MET A 382 -30.64 -2.35 2.00
CA MET A 382 -29.23 -2.54 2.34
C MET A 382 -28.67 -1.42 3.20
N SER A 383 -29.01 -0.17 2.88
CA SER A 383 -28.56 0.98 3.68
C SER A 383 -29.14 0.95 5.10
N ALA A 384 -30.36 0.44 5.28
CA ALA A 384 -30.97 0.29 6.60
C ALA A 384 -30.25 -0.78 7.42
N GLU A 385 -29.96 -1.93 6.82
CA GLU A 385 -29.22 -3.03 7.45
C GLU A 385 -27.80 -2.60 7.82
N ILE A 386 -27.07 -1.96 6.89
CA ILE A 386 -25.72 -1.39 7.13
C ILE A 386 -25.75 -0.36 8.27
N GLY A 387 -26.81 0.47 8.34
CA GLY A 387 -26.96 1.47 9.38
C GLY A 387 -27.21 0.89 10.77
N GLY A 388 -27.80 -0.32 10.84
CA GLY A 388 -28.04 -1.06 12.08
C GLY A 388 -26.93 -2.04 12.49
N ALA A 389 -26.05 -2.40 11.55
CA ALA A 389 -25.01 -3.40 11.76
C ALA A 389 -23.90 -2.91 12.69
N SER A 390 -23.83 -3.48 13.90
CA SER A 390 -22.83 -3.10 14.92
C SER A 390 -21.44 -3.70 14.69
N CYS A 391 -21.34 -4.74 13.86
CA CYS A 391 -20.10 -5.44 13.58
C CYS A 391 -19.25 -4.74 12.50
N LEU A 392 -19.89 -3.97 11.60
CA LEU A 392 -19.19 -3.25 10.55
C LEU A 392 -18.33 -2.12 11.12
N SER A 393 -17.02 -2.21 10.95
CA SER A 393 -16.10 -1.16 11.37
C SER A 393 -16.19 0.03 10.41
N SER A 394 -15.90 1.24 10.90
CA SER A 394 -15.85 2.42 10.01
C SER A 394 -14.40 2.64 9.60
N VAL A 395 -14.12 2.52 8.31
CA VAL A 395 -12.77 2.70 7.73
C VAL A 395 -12.82 3.79 6.68
N GLY A 396 -11.77 4.59 6.53
CA GLY A 396 -11.81 5.77 5.64
C GLY A 396 -12.26 7.06 6.34
N GLY A 397 -11.83 7.25 7.58
CA GLY A 397 -11.46 8.59 8.06
C GLY A 397 -10.05 8.91 7.58
N SER A 398 -9.74 10.19 7.36
CA SER A 398 -8.41 10.74 7.05
C SER A 398 -7.24 9.82 7.44
N ASN A 399 -6.55 9.23 6.45
CA ASN A 399 -5.16 8.82 6.66
C ASN A 399 -4.41 10.09 7.04
N THR A 400 -3.87 10.14 8.23
CA THR A 400 -3.10 11.27 8.71
C THR A 400 -1.67 11.01 8.28
N ALA A 401 -1.13 11.87 7.41
CA ALA A 401 0.24 11.70 6.96
C ALA A 401 1.18 11.45 8.15
N PRO A 402 2.14 10.51 8.01
CA PRO A 402 3.04 10.17 9.11
C PRO A 402 3.81 11.43 9.53
N VAL A 403 4.28 11.47 10.77
CA VAL A 403 5.13 12.56 11.25
C VAL A 403 6.58 12.14 11.04
N ALA A 404 7.25 12.77 10.08
CA ALA A 404 8.70 12.67 9.95
C ALA A 404 9.38 13.49 11.05
N ASN A 405 10.39 12.90 11.69
CA ASN A 405 11.22 13.58 12.68
C ASN A 405 12.67 13.17 12.42
N ALA A 406 13.46 14.09 11.84
CA ALA A 406 14.86 13.89 11.49
C ALA A 406 15.82 14.09 12.68
N GLY A 407 15.28 14.39 13.86
CA GLY A 407 16.04 14.75 15.05
C GLY A 407 16.55 16.19 15.02
N SER A 408 17.19 16.60 16.11
CA SER A 408 17.78 17.95 16.21
C SER A 408 19.03 18.10 15.33
N ASP A 409 19.27 19.32 14.85
CA ASP A 409 20.53 19.70 14.21
C ASP A 409 21.75 19.31 15.07
N GLN A 410 22.81 18.85 14.40
CA GLN A 410 24.00 18.30 15.04
C GLN A 410 25.24 19.13 14.72
N THR A 411 26.28 18.94 15.53
CA THR A 411 27.63 19.45 15.26
C THR A 411 28.61 18.29 15.26
N ALA A 412 29.55 18.29 14.31
CA ALA A 412 30.58 17.27 14.20
C ALA A 412 31.95 17.92 13.91
N SER A 413 33.03 17.24 14.26
CA SER A 413 34.37 17.63 13.80
C SER A 413 34.60 17.11 12.38
N PRO A 414 35.53 17.71 11.63
CA PRO A 414 35.90 17.19 10.32
C PRO A 414 36.31 15.71 10.37
N SER A 415 35.80 14.91 9.44
CA SER A 415 36.03 13.45 9.35
C SER A 415 35.44 12.59 10.48
N ASP A 416 34.62 13.13 11.38
CA ASP A 416 33.91 12.33 12.39
C ASP A 416 32.81 11.46 11.74
N GLY A 417 32.52 10.32 12.37
CA GLY A 417 31.34 9.51 12.04
C GLY A 417 30.09 10.10 12.68
N VAL A 418 29.06 10.35 11.89
CA VAL A 418 27.80 10.99 12.33
C VAL A 418 26.64 10.02 12.12
N PHE A 419 25.79 9.91 13.14
CA PHE A 419 24.55 9.12 13.10
C PHE A 419 23.35 10.06 13.06
N LEU A 420 22.45 9.87 12.10
CA LEU A 420 21.16 10.56 12.08
C LEU A 420 20.11 9.68 12.77
N SER A 421 19.02 10.28 13.24
CA SER A 421 17.96 9.53 13.92
C SER A 421 16.59 9.94 13.40
N GLY A 422 15.92 8.98 12.78
CA GLY A 422 14.51 9.05 12.40
C GLY A 422 13.58 8.43 13.44
N ALA A 423 14.12 7.95 14.57
CA ALA A 423 13.40 7.10 15.54
C ALA A 423 12.21 7.80 16.23
N GLY A 424 12.15 9.13 16.18
CA GLY A 424 11.01 9.92 16.65
C GLY A 424 9.86 10.02 15.64
N SER A 425 10.00 9.42 14.46
CA SER A 425 8.97 9.40 13.44
C SER A 425 7.91 8.36 13.79
N TYR A 426 6.65 8.69 13.50
CA TYR A 426 5.52 7.80 13.78
C TYR A 426 4.37 8.10 12.84
N ASP A 427 3.51 7.12 12.67
CA ASP A 427 2.23 7.33 12.02
C ASP A 427 1.14 7.57 13.08
N PRO A 428 0.37 8.67 13.01
CA PRO A 428 -0.72 8.94 13.96
C PRO A 428 -1.81 7.87 13.97
N ASP A 429 -1.96 7.12 12.87
CA ASP A 429 -2.96 6.06 12.73
C ASP A 429 -2.40 4.68 13.13
N GLY A 430 -1.12 4.62 13.51
CA GLY A 430 -0.44 3.39 13.95
C GLY A 430 0.04 2.50 12.81
N THR A 431 0.01 2.98 11.57
CA THR A 431 0.50 2.25 10.39
C THR A 431 2.02 2.09 10.43
N ALA A 432 2.51 0.96 9.89
CA ALA A 432 3.94 0.75 9.77
C ALA A 432 4.56 1.74 8.77
N ILE A 433 5.65 2.40 9.17
CA ILE A 433 6.31 3.43 8.36
C ILE A 433 7.63 2.96 7.73
N SER A 434 7.93 3.50 6.55
CA SER A 434 9.19 3.35 5.83
C SER A 434 10.02 4.64 5.88
N TYR A 435 11.34 4.52 5.70
CA TYR A 435 12.29 5.64 5.81
C TYR A 435 13.06 5.83 4.50
N LEU A 436 13.30 7.08 4.12
CA LEU A 436 14.23 7.44 3.05
C LEU A 436 14.98 8.72 3.41
N TRP A 437 16.31 8.62 3.47
CA TRP A 437 17.19 9.76 3.72
C TRP A 437 17.88 10.22 2.44
N GLU A 438 17.82 11.52 2.18
CA GLU A 438 18.49 12.17 1.06
C GLU A 438 19.35 13.33 1.53
N GLN A 439 20.55 13.47 0.98
CA GLN A 439 21.32 14.70 1.14
C GLN A 439 20.73 15.80 0.25
N ILE A 440 20.46 16.97 0.85
CA ILE A 440 19.85 18.11 0.16
C ILE A 440 20.78 19.33 0.05
N SER A 441 21.87 19.40 0.83
CA SER A 441 22.83 20.50 0.76
C SER A 441 24.23 20.12 1.31
N GLY A 442 25.21 20.98 1.01
CA GLY A 442 26.61 20.84 1.45
C GLY A 442 27.43 19.91 0.54
N SER A 443 28.65 19.62 0.97
CA SER A 443 29.55 18.70 0.25
C SER A 443 28.99 17.29 0.22
N SER A 444 29.05 16.63 -0.95
CA SER A 444 28.49 15.28 -1.12
C SER A 444 29.14 14.26 -0.17
N VAL A 445 28.31 13.54 0.58
CA VAL A 445 28.71 12.43 1.46
C VAL A 445 28.01 11.14 1.05
N TYR A 446 28.58 10.00 1.46
CA TYR A 446 27.94 8.71 1.31
C TYR A 446 27.14 8.35 2.58
N LEU A 447 25.83 8.12 2.43
CA LEU A 447 24.95 7.67 3.51
C LEU A 447 24.90 6.13 3.54
N TYR A 448 25.25 5.54 4.68
CA TYR A 448 25.04 4.13 4.98
C TYR A 448 23.64 3.94 5.58
N ASP A 449 22.97 2.86 5.18
CA ASP A 449 21.65 2.46 5.69
C ASP A 449 20.55 3.54 5.54
N ALA A 450 20.58 4.28 4.43
CA ALA A 450 19.71 5.42 4.13
C ALA A 450 18.20 5.12 4.10
N MET A 451 17.79 3.85 4.13
CA MET A 451 16.39 3.43 4.19
C MET A 451 15.96 2.94 5.59
N THR A 452 16.76 3.23 6.61
CA THR A 452 16.49 2.84 8.01
C THR A 452 16.22 4.06 8.88
N SER A 453 15.76 3.82 10.12
CA SER A 453 15.56 4.87 11.12
C SER A 453 16.86 5.44 11.70
N ALA A 454 18.03 4.90 11.35
CA ALA A 454 19.31 5.31 11.93
C ALA A 454 20.48 5.21 10.93
N PRO A 455 20.48 6.01 9.84
CA PRO A 455 21.58 6.01 8.89
C PRO A 455 22.82 6.72 9.47
N SER A 456 23.96 6.54 8.80
CA SER A 456 25.21 7.19 9.19
C SER A 456 26.03 7.66 8.00
N PHE A 457 26.95 8.59 8.23
CA PHE A 457 27.91 9.07 7.22
C PHE A 457 29.20 9.57 7.88
N TRP A 458 30.23 9.81 7.06
CA TRP A 458 31.48 10.47 7.48
C TRP A 458 31.44 11.95 7.12
N ALA A 459 31.66 12.83 8.11
CA ALA A 459 31.67 14.27 7.93
C ALA A 459 32.78 14.74 6.96
N PRO A 460 32.54 15.79 6.13
CA PRO A 460 33.59 16.42 5.33
C PRO A 460 34.84 16.79 6.14
N ALA A 461 36.00 16.79 5.47
CA ALA A 461 37.29 17.07 6.11
C ALA A 461 37.57 18.57 6.37
N PHE A 462 36.57 19.44 6.21
CA PHE A 462 36.65 20.89 6.38
C PHE A 462 35.32 21.44 6.90
N ASP A 463 35.32 22.71 7.29
CA ASP A 463 34.12 23.40 7.77
C ASP A 463 33.04 23.44 6.68
N ASP A 464 31.87 22.89 6.99
CA ASP A 464 30.74 22.81 6.08
C ASP A 464 29.42 22.65 6.85
N VAL A 465 28.30 22.86 6.18
CA VAL A 465 26.97 22.52 6.69
C VAL A 465 26.30 21.59 5.70
N VAL A 466 26.27 20.31 6.03
CA VAL A 466 25.57 19.29 5.23
C VAL A 466 24.14 19.13 5.74
N GLY A 467 23.18 19.17 4.82
CA GLY A 467 21.76 19.06 5.14
C GLY A 467 21.17 17.76 4.60
N PHE A 468 20.33 17.13 5.41
CA PHE A 468 19.63 15.89 5.04
C PHE A 468 18.13 16.06 5.21
N ARG A 469 17.36 15.42 4.33
CA ARG A 469 15.92 15.30 4.42
C ARG A 469 15.56 13.84 4.69
N LEU A 470 14.82 13.62 5.76
CA LEU A 470 14.12 12.37 6.02
C LEU A 470 12.74 12.45 5.38
N THR A 471 12.37 11.45 4.59
CA THR A 471 11.00 11.19 4.15
C THR A 471 10.50 9.94 4.86
N VAL A 472 9.32 10.03 5.46
CA VAL A 472 8.62 8.91 6.10
C VAL A 472 7.31 8.68 5.37
N SER A 473 6.99 7.42 5.08
CA SER A 473 5.75 7.05 4.37
C SER A 473 5.07 5.87 5.05
N ASP A 474 3.75 5.97 5.20
CA ASP A 474 2.84 4.93 5.71
C ASP A 474 2.35 3.98 4.59
N GLY A 475 2.85 4.17 3.36
CA GLY A 475 2.38 3.43 2.19
C GLY A 475 1.34 4.17 1.35
N SER A 476 0.72 5.23 1.86
CA SER A 476 -0.30 6.05 1.20
C SER A 476 0.05 7.54 1.19
N LEU A 477 0.42 8.11 2.33
CA LEU A 477 0.85 9.49 2.52
C LEU A 477 2.30 9.52 3.02
N SER A 478 2.93 10.69 2.86
CA SER A 478 4.29 10.89 3.32
C SER A 478 4.47 12.26 3.94
N SER A 479 5.49 12.38 4.77
CA SER A 479 5.93 13.63 5.37
C SER A 479 7.45 13.69 5.36
N THR A 480 7.97 14.90 5.48
CA THR A 480 9.40 15.14 5.46
C THR A 480 9.83 16.03 6.60
N ASP A 481 11.02 15.77 7.12
CA ASP A 481 11.71 16.65 8.07
C ASP A 481 13.19 16.76 7.69
N THR A 482 13.85 17.82 8.12
CA THR A 482 15.23 18.11 7.75
C THR A 482 16.12 18.28 8.97
N VAL A 483 17.35 17.78 8.86
CA VAL A 483 18.40 17.96 9.87
C VAL A 483 19.66 18.50 9.21
N TYR A 484 20.31 19.46 9.85
CA TYR A 484 21.58 20.02 9.43
C TYR A 484 22.70 19.57 10.36
N VAL A 485 23.81 19.13 9.78
CA VAL A 485 25.04 18.82 10.51
C VAL A 485 26.06 19.90 10.20
N THR A 486 26.33 20.73 11.20
CA THR A 486 27.34 21.76 11.13
C THR A 486 28.70 21.16 11.47
N VAL A 487 29.50 20.94 10.44
CA VAL A 487 30.89 20.52 10.58
C VAL A 487 31.73 21.74 10.84
N ARG A 488 32.30 21.81 12.04
CA ARG A 488 33.23 22.87 12.40
C ARG A 488 34.47 22.24 12.97
N SER A 489 35.60 22.55 12.37
CA SER A 489 36.87 22.51 13.08
C SER A 489 36.68 23.40 14.32
N GLY A 490 36.58 22.78 15.50
CA GLY A 490 36.31 23.46 16.75
C GLY A 490 37.41 24.49 17.01
N GLY A 491 37.18 25.73 16.57
CA GLY A 491 38.21 26.76 16.47
C GLY A 491 39.37 26.31 15.59
N GLY A 492 39.51 26.89 14.40
CA GLY A 492 40.72 26.71 13.59
C GLY A 492 41.95 26.83 14.48
N VAL A 493 42.94 25.95 14.30
CA VAL A 493 44.23 25.95 14.98
C VAL A 493 44.84 27.36 14.86
N THR A 494 44.53 28.26 15.80
CA THR A 494 45.19 29.55 15.88
C THR A 494 46.53 29.28 16.50
N ILE A 495 47.57 29.23 15.66
CA ILE A 495 48.94 29.25 16.16
C ILE A 495 49.07 30.53 17.00
N PRO A 496 49.36 30.43 18.30
CA PRO A 496 49.52 31.62 19.12
C PRO A 496 50.66 32.45 18.54
N VAL A 497 50.47 33.75 18.33
CA VAL A 497 51.50 34.64 17.81
C VAL A 497 51.91 35.60 18.90
N ILE A 498 53.21 35.68 19.19
CA ILE A 498 53.76 36.68 20.10
C ILE A 498 54.13 37.92 19.28
N SER A 499 53.42 39.04 19.49
CA SER A 499 53.73 40.30 18.83
C SER A 499 54.75 41.14 19.61
N ASN A 500 54.71 41.10 20.95
CA ASN A 500 55.65 41.83 21.80
C ASN A 500 55.72 41.26 23.22
N ILE A 501 56.83 41.51 23.93
CA ILE A 501 56.98 41.25 25.36
C ILE A 501 57.46 42.52 26.08
N SER A 502 56.61 43.04 26.96
CA SER A 502 56.91 44.21 27.81
C SER A 502 57.28 43.79 29.23
N SER A 503 58.40 44.29 29.73
CA SER A 503 58.79 44.17 31.15
C SER A 503 59.58 45.40 31.57
N ARG A 504 59.18 46.04 32.69
CA ARG A 504 59.87 47.22 33.23
C ARG A 504 61.31 46.93 33.69
N ARG A 505 61.55 45.71 34.20
CA ARG A 505 62.85 45.34 34.79
C ARG A 505 63.66 44.40 33.91
N ARG A 506 63.02 43.62 33.02
CA ARG A 506 63.63 42.60 32.15
C ARG A 506 64.62 41.68 32.90
N ARG A 507 64.29 41.32 34.15
CA ARG A 507 65.13 40.47 35.01
C ARG A 507 64.40 39.19 35.40
N PRO A 508 65.13 38.08 35.63
CA PRO A 508 64.56 36.86 36.23
C PRO A 508 63.75 37.18 37.50
N GLY A 509 62.60 36.53 37.67
CA GLY A 509 61.69 36.72 38.80
C GLY A 509 60.76 37.95 38.73
N THR A 510 60.86 38.77 37.69
CA THR A 510 60.01 39.98 37.53
C THR A 510 58.81 39.73 36.61
N ALA A 511 57.77 40.56 36.72
CA ALA A 511 56.60 40.44 35.87
C ALA A 511 56.89 40.89 34.42
N ALA A 512 56.23 40.22 33.47
CA ALA A 512 56.19 40.58 32.06
C ALA A 512 54.76 40.43 31.52
N THR A 513 54.43 41.22 30.50
CA THR A 513 53.20 41.09 29.72
C THR A 513 53.58 40.73 28.29
N ILE A 514 53.04 39.63 27.80
CA ILE A 514 53.17 39.14 26.42
C ILE A 514 51.91 39.60 25.68
N PHE A 515 52.11 40.29 24.57
CA PHE A 515 51.05 40.74 23.66
C PHE A 515 51.08 39.85 22.43
N GLY A 516 49.92 39.58 21.84
CA GLY A 516 49.80 38.64 20.75
C GLY A 516 48.38 38.41 20.29
N SER A 517 48.17 37.29 19.61
CA SER A 517 46.87 36.80 19.18
C SER A 517 46.83 35.27 19.27
N GLY A 518 45.63 34.68 19.29
CA GLY A 518 45.46 33.23 19.39
C GLY A 518 45.74 32.68 20.79
N PHE A 519 45.59 33.50 21.84
CA PHE A 519 45.65 33.06 23.24
C PHE A 519 44.27 32.63 23.76
N SER A 520 44.23 31.84 24.84
CA SER A 520 42.99 31.42 25.50
C SER A 520 42.64 32.33 26.69
N TYR A 521 41.34 32.39 27.04
CA TYR A 521 40.90 32.92 28.33
C TYR A 521 41.22 31.94 29.48
N ASP A 522 41.33 30.65 29.20
CA ASP A 522 41.61 29.62 30.18
C ASP A 522 43.12 29.47 30.38
N THR A 523 43.59 29.77 31.60
CA THR A 523 45.01 29.66 31.94
C THR A 523 45.48 28.20 32.04
N ARG A 524 44.58 27.23 32.15
CA ARG A 524 44.91 25.79 32.17
C ARG A 524 45.38 25.31 30.80
N ASP A 525 44.94 25.96 29.74
CA ASP A 525 45.30 25.61 28.36
C ASP A 525 46.59 26.29 27.90
N ILE A 526 47.16 27.19 28.71
CA ILE A 526 48.32 28.00 28.35
C ILE A 526 49.57 27.50 29.06
N ALA A 527 50.65 27.34 28.31
CA ALA A 527 52.00 27.22 28.85
C ALA A 527 52.91 28.27 28.21
N VAL A 528 53.75 28.93 29.01
CA VAL A 528 54.72 29.91 28.51
C VAL A 528 56.11 29.50 28.97
N SER A 529 57.08 29.50 28.08
CA SER A 529 58.48 29.20 28.43
C SER A 529 59.43 30.31 28.01
N PHE A 530 60.48 30.52 28.80
CA PHE A 530 61.61 31.40 28.48
C PHE A 530 62.89 30.56 28.56
N GLY A 531 63.61 30.42 27.45
CA GLY A 531 64.84 29.63 27.37
C GLY A 531 64.65 28.18 27.81
N GLY A 532 63.46 27.60 27.58
CA GLY A 532 63.08 26.24 28.01
C GLY A 532 62.57 26.13 29.45
N LEU A 533 62.59 27.20 30.25
CA LEU A 533 62.05 27.21 31.61
C LEU A 533 60.61 27.74 31.62
N SER A 534 59.69 27.04 32.29
CA SER A 534 58.30 27.44 32.39
C SER A 534 58.14 28.73 33.22
N ALA A 535 57.45 29.71 32.65
CA ALA A 535 57.07 30.94 33.32
C ALA A 535 55.79 30.74 34.14
N ARG A 536 55.69 31.41 35.29
CA ARG A 536 54.48 31.35 36.12
C ARG A 536 53.44 32.31 35.57
N LEU A 537 52.31 31.77 35.10
CA LEU A 537 51.15 32.54 34.66
C LEU A 537 50.51 33.34 35.81
N ARG A 538 50.03 34.54 35.49
CA ARG A 538 49.30 35.42 36.41
C ARG A 538 47.87 35.70 35.92
N SER A 539 47.71 35.95 34.62
CA SER A 539 46.41 36.13 33.97
C SER A 539 46.55 35.94 32.46
N ALA A 540 45.46 35.60 31.78
CA ALA A 540 45.41 35.48 30.33
C ALA A 540 44.13 36.08 29.76
N ALA A 541 44.22 36.58 28.53
CA ALA A 541 43.16 37.03 27.65
C ALA A 541 43.60 36.74 26.20
N PRO A 542 42.69 36.79 25.21
CA PRO A 542 42.99 36.38 23.83
C PRO A 542 44.14 37.12 23.13
N ASP A 543 44.47 38.31 23.63
CA ASP A 543 45.51 39.18 23.08
C ASP A 543 46.67 39.43 24.05
N THR A 544 46.56 39.01 25.32
CA THR A 544 47.51 39.35 26.37
C THR A 544 47.70 38.26 27.43
N ILE A 545 48.95 37.95 27.77
CA ILE A 545 49.30 37.02 28.86
C ILE A 545 50.24 37.72 29.84
N ARG A 546 49.91 37.71 31.13
CA ARG A 546 50.80 38.19 32.19
C ARG A 546 51.52 37.02 32.85
N VAL A 547 52.84 37.10 32.94
CA VAL A 547 53.70 36.05 33.50
C VAL A 547 54.72 36.62 34.48
N THR A 548 55.32 35.74 35.29
CA THR A 548 56.57 36.00 36.01
C THR A 548 57.71 35.30 35.26
N ILE A 549 58.74 36.06 34.86
CA ILE A 549 59.93 35.51 34.17
C ILE A 549 60.62 34.49 35.11
N PRO A 550 61.00 33.29 34.62
CA PRO A 550 61.66 32.28 35.45
C PRO A 550 62.92 32.82 36.14
N SER A 551 63.10 32.53 37.43
CA SER A 551 64.23 33.02 38.23
C SER A 551 65.57 32.37 37.87
N GLY A 552 65.56 31.19 37.24
CA GLY A 552 66.76 30.42 36.87
C GLY A 552 67.49 30.91 35.61
N LEU A 553 67.02 31.96 34.95
CA LEU A 553 67.65 32.49 33.73
C LEU A 553 68.87 33.35 34.03
N ARG A 554 69.91 33.25 33.18
CA ARG A 554 71.09 34.12 33.25
C ARG A 554 70.71 35.55 32.83
N ARG A 555 71.27 36.57 33.50
CA ARG A 555 71.08 37.97 33.11
C ARG A 555 71.91 38.32 31.86
N ARG A 556 71.55 39.40 31.16
CA ARG A 556 72.23 39.91 29.96
C ARG A 556 72.27 38.93 28.78
N THR A 557 71.41 37.92 28.76
CA THR A 557 71.27 36.97 27.65
C THR A 557 69.99 37.20 26.87
N THR A 558 69.97 36.76 25.62
CA THR A 558 68.75 36.64 24.81
C THR A 558 68.24 35.22 24.93
N VAL A 559 66.94 35.05 25.18
CA VAL A 559 66.28 33.75 25.33
C VAL A 559 65.12 33.62 24.35
N ALA A 560 64.88 32.40 23.87
CA ALA A 560 63.70 32.06 23.11
C ALA A 560 62.47 32.05 24.02
N VAL A 561 61.36 32.61 23.56
CA VAL A 561 60.08 32.59 24.27
C VAL A 561 59.05 31.91 23.37
N TYR A 562 58.30 30.99 23.97
CA TYR A 562 57.19 30.28 23.34
C TYR A 562 55.93 30.40 24.18
N VAL A 563 54.79 30.51 23.51
CA VAL A 563 53.46 30.34 24.09
C VAL A 563 52.84 29.10 23.47
N SER A 564 52.33 28.18 24.30
CA SER A 564 51.55 27.02 23.88
C SER A 564 50.11 27.19 24.33
N VAL A 565 49.14 26.95 23.45
CA VAL A 565 47.70 26.98 23.75
C VAL A 565 47.08 25.66 23.29
N GLY A 566 46.50 24.89 24.21
CA GLY A 566 45.90 23.58 23.88
C GLY A 566 46.86 22.59 23.21
N GLY A 567 48.17 22.74 23.42
CA GLY A 567 49.22 21.92 22.80
C GLY A 567 49.83 22.49 21.50
N ILE A 568 49.30 23.59 20.96
CA ILE A 568 49.83 24.26 19.76
C ILE A 568 50.81 25.36 20.18
N VAL A 569 52.03 25.35 19.64
CA VAL A 569 53.15 26.22 20.05
C VAL A 569 53.35 27.37 19.07
N SER A 570 53.62 28.58 19.59
CA SER A 570 53.93 29.77 18.82
C SER A 570 55.26 29.64 18.06
N ASP A 571 55.45 30.50 17.06
CA ASP A 571 56.81 30.80 16.59
C ASP A 571 57.68 31.37 17.72
N VAL A 572 59.00 31.24 17.55
CA VAL A 572 59.97 31.73 18.53
C VAL A 572 59.98 33.25 18.60
N PHE A 573 59.83 33.81 19.81
CA PHE A 573 60.09 35.23 20.07
C PHE A 573 61.37 35.40 20.86
N TRP A 574 62.31 36.20 20.36
CA TRP A 574 63.59 36.45 21.05
C TRP A 574 63.48 37.60 22.04
N PHE A 575 63.73 37.32 23.32
CA PHE A 575 63.64 38.30 24.41
C PHE A 575 64.98 38.49 25.11
N ARG A 576 65.47 39.74 25.19
CA ARG A 576 66.74 40.09 25.86
C ARG A 576 66.51 40.50 27.32
N LEU A 577 67.16 39.77 28.22
CA LEU A 577 67.22 40.08 29.66
C LEU A 577 68.29 41.13 29.95
N ASN A 578 68.05 41.98 30.95
CA ASN A 578 68.95 43.04 31.42
C ASN A 578 69.86 42.60 32.57
#